data_AF-A0A9D8HYR1-F1
#
_entry.id   AF-A0A9D8HYR1-F1
#
_cell.length_a   1.000
_cell.length_b   1.000
_cell.length_c   1.000
_cell.angle_alpha   90.00
_cell.angle_beta   90.00
_cell.angle_gamma   90.00
#
_symmetry.space_group_name_H-M   'P 1'
#
loop_
_entity.id
_entity.type
_entity.pdbx_description
1 polymer ?
#
loop_
_entity_poly.entity_id
_entity_poly.type
_entity_poly.pdbx_seq_one_letter_code
_entity_poly.pdbx_strand_id
1 'polypeptide(L)' 'MAAANEHITADAIEATEFMDLSRKYRVTGVPKTIVNETIEILGGLPEKMFVRQALGLPEEASS' A
#
# COMPACT_ATOMS: atom_id res chain seq x y z
N MET A 1 7.16 8.62 -0.31
CA MET A 1 5.87 9.17 -0.79
C MET A 1 5.30 10.20 0.16
N ALA A 2 4.95 9.86 1.41
CA ALA A 2 4.37 10.84 2.34
C ALA A 2 5.25 12.08 2.60
N ALA A 3 6.54 11.88 2.88
CA ALA A 3 7.47 13.00 3.07
C ALA A 3 7.68 13.91 1.84
N ALA A 4 7.25 13.48 0.65
CA ALA A 4 7.43 14.22 -0.59
C ALA A 4 6.20 15.07 -0.99
N ASN A 5 5.04 14.88 -0.35
CA ASN A 5 3.81 15.59 -0.66
C ASN A 5 2.95 15.71 0.59
N GLU A 6 2.67 16.96 1.02
CA GLU A 6 1.90 17.26 2.23
C GLU A 6 0.46 16.73 2.19
N HIS A 7 -0.07 16.43 1.00
CA HIS A 7 -1.40 15.83 0.83
C HIS A 7 -1.41 14.30 1.01
N ILE A 8 -0.25 13.67 1.25
CA ILE A 8 -0.13 12.23 1.43
C ILE A 8 0.36 11.95 2.85
N THR A 9 -0.49 11.34 3.66
CA THR A 9 -0.13 10.79 4.98
C THR A 9 0.09 9.29 4.87
N ALA A 10 1.01 8.75 5.66
CA ALA A 10 1.23 7.31 5.75
C ALA A 10 1.77 6.93 7.12
N ASP A 11 1.30 5.79 7.63
CA ASP A 11 1.79 5.18 8.86
C ASP A 11 2.42 3.82 8.53
N ALA A 12 3.57 3.54 9.14
CA ALA A 12 4.20 2.23 9.11
C ALA A 12 3.81 1.48 10.37
N ILE A 13 3.26 0.27 10.21
CA ILE A 13 2.73 -0.53 11.31
C ILE A 13 3.43 -1.88 11.34
N GLU A 14 3.93 -2.27 12.51
CA GLU A 14 4.55 -3.56 12.73
C GLU A 14 3.46 -4.65 12.88
N ALA A 15 3.34 -5.51 11.88
CA ALA A 15 2.22 -6.45 11.78
C ALA A 15 2.15 -7.42 12.97
N THR A 16 3.30 -7.73 13.57
CA THR A 16 3.42 -8.66 14.71
C THR A 16 3.00 -8.03 16.04
N GLU A 17 3.08 -6.70 16.18
CA GLU A 17 2.62 -5.97 17.37
C GLU A 17 1.12 -5.64 17.30
N PHE A 18 0.57 -5.47 16.11
CA PHE A 18 -0.82 -5.06 15.88
C PHE A 18 -1.65 -6.16 15.22
N MET A 19 -1.77 -7.30 15.90
CA MET A 19 -2.43 -8.51 15.36
C MET A 19 -3.90 -8.28 14.96
N ASP A 20 -4.65 -7.42 15.66
CA ASP A 20 -6.03 -7.10 15.31
C ASP A 20 -6.12 -6.35 13.97
N LEU A 21 -5.17 -5.45 13.71
CA LEU A 21 -5.09 -4.75 12.44
C LEU A 21 -4.68 -5.69 11.31
N SER A 22 -3.73 -6.59 11.59
CA SER A 22 -3.33 -7.65 10.67
C SER A 22 -4.51 -8.54 10.29
N ARG A 23 -5.39 -8.87 11.24
CA ARG A 23 -6.63 -9.61 10.98
C ARG A 23 -7.64 -8.78 10.18
N LYS A 24 -7.88 -7.51 10.56
CA LYS A 24 -8.80 -6.60 9.87
C LYS A 24 -8.48 -6.51 8.37
N TYR A 25 -7.21 -6.32 8.03
CA TYR A 25 -6.75 -6.19 6.65
C TYR A 25 -6.26 -7.49 6.02
N ARG A 26 -6.52 -8.64 6.66
CA ARG A 26 -6.16 -9.97 6.13
C ARG A 26 -4.70 -10.03 5.66
N VAL A 27 -3.78 -9.54 6.48
CA VAL A 27 -2.34 -9.55 6.19
C VAL A 27 -1.87 -11.00 6.11
N THR A 28 -1.55 -11.45 4.89
CA THR A 28 -0.98 -12.79 4.63
C THR A 28 0.52 -12.77 4.39
N GLY A 29 1.09 -11.57 4.19
CA GLY A 29 2.51 -11.35 3.95
C GLY A 29 2.84 -9.87 4.07
N VAL A 30 4.13 -9.58 4.26
CA VAL A 30 4.66 -8.22 4.40
C VAL A 30 5.76 -7.96 3.34
N PRO A 31 5.93 -6.70 2.87
CA PRO A 31 5.10 -5.53 3.18
C PRO A 31 3.71 -5.62 2.53
N LYS A 32 2.69 -5.07 3.20
CA LYS A 32 1.34 -4.87 2.66
C LYS A 32 0.95 -3.42 2.88
N THR A 33 0.54 -2.74 1.82
CA THR A 33 0.08 -1.35 1.87
C THR A 33 -1.41 -1.28 1.59
N ILE A 34 -2.12 -0.54 2.43
CA ILE A 34 -3.55 -0.23 2.27
C ILE A 34 -3.66 1.25 1.99
N VAL A 35 -4.38 1.64 0.93
CA VAL A 35 -4.64 3.05 0.59
C VAL A 35 -6.13 3.32 0.73
N ASN A 36 -6.46 4.32 1.55
CA ASN A 36 -7.83 4.79 1.81
C ASN A 36 -8.82 3.66 2.15
N GLU A 37 -8.35 2.60 2.82
CA GLU A 37 -9.13 1.38 3.14
C GLU A 37 -9.71 0.62 1.93
N THR A 38 -9.38 1.02 0.70
CA THR A 38 -10.00 0.48 -0.53
C THR A 38 -9.02 -0.23 -1.46
N ILE A 39 -7.76 0.19 -1.49
CA ILE A 39 -6.75 -0.37 -2.38
C ILE A 39 -5.75 -1.17 -1.56
N GLU A 40 -5.43 -2.36 -2.02
CA GLU A 40 -4.47 -3.24 -1.38
C GLU A 40 -3.30 -3.53 -2.33
N ILE A 41 -2.08 -3.37 -1.81
CA ILE A 41 -0.84 -3.67 -2.52
C ILE A 41 -0.05 -4.64 -1.65
N LEU A 42 0.32 -5.80 -2.20
CA LEU A 42 1.11 -6.81 -1.50
C LEU A 42 2.51 -6.90 -2.11
N GLY A 43 3.53 -6.93 -1.25
CA GLY A 43 4.93 -7.03 -1.63
C GLY A 43 5.56 -5.69 -2.05
N GLY A 44 6.83 -5.75 -2.42
CA GLY A 44 7.57 -4.61 -2.97
C GLY A 44 7.40 -4.52 -4.47
N LEU A 45 6.61 -3.55 -4.95
CA LEU A 45 6.49 -3.24 -6.36
C LEU A 45 7.55 -2.22 -6.81
N PRO A 46 7.94 -2.21 -8.10
CA PRO A 46 8.66 -1.08 -8.67
C PRO A 46 7.89 0.23 -8.45
N GLU A 47 8.61 1.32 -8.17
CA GLU A 47 8.03 2.60 -7.73
C GLU A 47 6.92 3.11 -8.66
N LYS A 48 7.12 3.05 -9.99
CA LYS A 48 6.12 3.47 -10.97
C LYS A 48 4.81 2.69 -10.85
N MET A 49 4.90 1.36 -10.71
CA MET A 49 3.73 0.50 -10.55
C MET A 49 3.04 0.78 -9.21
N PHE A 50 3.82 0.92 -8.14
CA PHE A 50 3.29 1.25 -6.83
C PHE A 50 2.45 2.54 -6.87
N VAL A 51 3.01 3.64 -7.40
CA VAL A 51 2.32 4.93 -7.45
C VAL A 51 1.04 4.84 -8.28
N ARG A 52 1.08 4.18 -9.44
CA ARG A 52 -0.13 3.99 -10.27
C ARG A 52 -1.21 3.24 -9.51
N GLN A 53 -0.86 2.10 -8.91
CA GLN A 53 -1.83 1.30 -8.18
C GLN A 53 -2.36 2.04 -6.95
N ALA A 54 -1.50 2.75 -6.20
CA ALA A 54 -1.90 3.55 -5.04
C ALA A 54 -2.88 4.68 -5.40
N LEU A 55 -2.79 5.20 -6.63
CA LEU A 55 -3.71 6.22 -7.16
C LEU A 55 -4.93 5.61 -7.90
N GLY A 56 -5.08 4.28 -7.92
CA GLY A 56 -6.17 3.59 -8.62
C GLY A 56 -6.10 3.72 -10.14
N LEU A 57 -4.92 3.99 -10.70
CA LEU A 57 -4.72 4.10 -12.14
C LEU A 57 -4.58 2.70 -12.75
N PRO A 58 -5.11 2.46 -13.97
CA PRO A 58 -4.94 1.18 -14.66
C PRO A 58 -3.46 0.90 -14.95
N GLU A 59 -3.09 -0.38 -15.12
CA GLU A 59 -1.75 -0.73 -15.61
C GLU A 59 -1.50 -0.11 -16.99
N GLU A 60 -0.25 0.26 -17.28
CA GLU A 60 0.08 0.71 -18.63
C GLU A 60 -0.15 -0.46 -19.58
N ALA A 61 -1.00 -0.25 -20.60
CA ALA A 61 -1.12 -1.21 -21.68
C ALA A 61 0.28 -1.40 -22.27
N SER A 62 0.80 -2.62 -22.18
CA SER A 62 2.05 -3.00 -22.82
C SER A 62 1.91 -2.65 -24.30
N SER A 63 2.64 -1.62 -24.73
CA SER A 63 2.80 -1.27 -26.15
C SER A 63 3.81 -2.19 -26.80
#